data_AF-A0A5N7AK96-F1
#
_entry.id   AF-A0A5N7AK96-F1
#
_cell.length_a   1.000
_cell.length_b   1.000
_cell.length_c   1.000
_cell.angle_alpha   90.00
_cell.angle_beta   90.00
_cell.angle_gamma   90.00
#
_symmetry.space_group_name_H-M   'P 1'
#
loop_
_entity.id
_entity.type
_entity.pdbx_description
1 polymer ?
#
loop_
_entity_poly.entity_id
_entity_poly.type
_entity_poly.pdbx_seq_one_letter_code
_entity_poly.pdbx_strand_id
1 'polypeptide(L)'
;MRHFLRFIDYTDFIGEGGPNNYTWNVIRSEADELLFRHAAYSGAKAFEGVKVNSVAFMPSLTSNASRGRPVSASYTRKSDGATGVIGFQYVIDASGRAGILNTKYFKNRKYNQGPRNFAVWAYWKATGKYGKGTQRENSPYFEALMDESGWAWFIPLHDGTHSVGVVMDQERINQKKFVSGLATTELYLPSLELAPRLNSYLSGGKMVTDLKSASDFSYDSSSYACPYARVVGDAGCFIDPFFSSGVHLAITGALSAATTICAAIRGDCDEETAATWHSAKVKGGYFHWLIVVLSAYKQMCNQSEPVLSDVGEDNFNRAFNSFKPISPRDPILQVQGEIYVQSHLPPTTHKNDCLPTSHDPLRMLRVGGNSSLISNIQGQHPGVKVHNNSFIGAASYNIFVGISVATIFGAAFFFDLFWPDRHESTSVRLAWKICAVVVSVMMLSSALVMTCRYHWYGCRLCEKVLHFSIQNQSQGSCFGCSSLARLGRDCC
;
A
#
# COMPACT_ATOMS: atom_id res chain seq x y z
N MET A 1 -10.51 -24.21 30.63
CA MET A 1 -10.59 -24.41 29.17
C MET A 1 -11.01 -23.10 28.52
N ARG A 2 -10.07 -22.32 27.98
CA ARG A 2 -10.38 -21.10 27.20
C ARG A 2 -10.12 -21.43 25.72
N HIS A 3 -11.15 -21.90 25.03
CA HIS A 3 -11.17 -21.97 23.58
C HIS A 3 -11.35 -20.55 23.04
N PHE A 4 -10.26 -19.77 23.00
CA PHE A 4 -10.22 -18.61 22.11
C PHE A 4 -9.93 -19.15 20.72
N LEU A 5 -10.90 -18.97 19.83
CA LEU A 5 -10.93 -19.44 18.46
C LEU A 5 -9.65 -19.00 17.75
N ARG A 6 -8.85 -20.01 17.41
CA ARG A 6 -7.71 -19.92 16.49
C ARG A 6 -8.21 -19.41 15.14
N PHE A 7 -8.05 -18.12 14.86
CA PHE A 7 -8.39 -17.50 13.58
C PHE A 7 -7.91 -18.37 12.40
N ILE A 8 -8.86 -18.82 11.57
CA ILE A 8 -8.61 -19.39 10.23
C ILE A 8 -9.21 -18.36 9.28
N ASP A 9 -8.46 -17.28 9.05
CA ASP A 9 -8.92 -16.26 8.14
C ASP A 9 -8.74 -16.72 6.69
N TYR A 10 -9.74 -16.45 5.85
CA TYR A 10 -9.73 -16.77 4.43
C TYR A 10 -10.35 -15.61 3.68
N THR A 11 -9.50 -14.87 2.98
CA THR A 11 -9.93 -13.85 2.03
C THR A 11 -10.09 -14.52 0.66
N ASP A 12 -11.32 -14.55 0.15
CA ASP A 12 -11.63 -15.06 -1.19
C ASP A 12 -11.34 -13.99 -2.25
N PHE A 13 -10.17 -14.09 -2.89
CA PHE A 13 -9.81 -13.25 -4.03
C PHE A 13 -10.46 -13.68 -5.35
N ILE A 14 -11.05 -14.88 -5.42
CA ILE A 14 -11.73 -15.41 -6.61
C ILE A 14 -13.15 -14.83 -6.70
N GLY A 15 -13.81 -14.64 -5.55
CA GLY A 15 -15.20 -14.20 -5.44
C GLY A 15 -15.57 -12.94 -6.25
N GLU A 16 -14.67 -11.97 -6.41
CA GLU A 16 -14.94 -10.74 -7.18
C GLU A 16 -14.63 -10.85 -8.68
N GLY A 17 -13.73 -11.76 -9.09
CA GLY A 17 -13.31 -11.90 -10.49
C GLY A 17 -13.90 -13.11 -11.22
N GLY A 18 -14.71 -13.92 -10.52
CA GLY A 18 -15.30 -15.15 -11.04
C GLY A 18 -14.36 -16.36 -10.99
N PRO A 19 -14.82 -17.56 -11.40
CA PRO A 19 -14.12 -18.83 -11.18
C PRO A 19 -12.73 -18.93 -11.85
N ASN A 20 -12.43 -18.04 -12.81
CA ASN A 20 -11.14 -17.99 -13.50
C ASN A 20 -10.15 -17.00 -12.87
N ASN A 21 -10.53 -16.31 -11.79
CA ASN A 21 -9.68 -15.30 -11.13
C ASN A 21 -8.75 -15.93 -10.08
N TYR A 22 -8.04 -16.98 -10.46
CA TYR A 22 -7.05 -17.65 -9.62
C TYR A 22 -5.62 -17.20 -9.98
N THR A 23 -4.68 -17.55 -9.11
CA THR A 23 -3.24 -17.32 -9.33
C THR A 23 -2.47 -18.61 -9.07
N TRP A 24 -1.15 -18.59 -9.27
CA TRP A 24 -0.28 -19.75 -9.16
C TRP A 24 0.78 -19.58 -8.07
N ASN A 25 1.05 -20.67 -7.36
CA ASN A 25 2.33 -20.83 -6.67
C ASN A 25 3.35 -21.34 -7.67
N VAL A 26 4.47 -20.66 -7.80
CA VAL A 26 5.44 -20.94 -8.85
C VAL A 26 6.81 -21.27 -8.29
N ILE A 27 7.52 -22.19 -8.97
CA ILE A 27 8.95 -22.33 -8.79
C ILE A 27 9.61 -21.16 -9.50
N ARG A 28 10.23 -20.26 -8.72
CA ARG A 28 10.76 -18.99 -9.24
C ARG A 28 11.78 -19.15 -10.36
N SER A 29 12.64 -20.18 -10.31
CA SER A 29 13.60 -20.42 -11.39
C SER A 29 12.92 -20.72 -12.73
N GLU A 30 11.78 -21.40 -12.72
CA GLU A 30 11.05 -21.73 -13.94
C GLU A 30 10.18 -20.56 -14.42
N ALA A 31 9.48 -19.90 -13.49
CA ALA A 31 8.62 -18.77 -13.82
C ALA A 31 9.43 -17.57 -14.34
N ASP A 32 10.55 -17.25 -13.70
CA ASP A 32 11.40 -16.13 -14.12
C ASP A 32 12.06 -16.44 -15.48
N GLU A 33 12.49 -17.68 -15.71
CA GLU A 33 13.01 -18.13 -17.00
C GLU A 33 11.96 -18.02 -18.10
N LEU A 34 10.74 -18.49 -17.84
CA LEU A 34 9.63 -18.39 -18.80
C LEU A 34 9.36 -16.93 -19.16
N LEU A 35 9.28 -16.02 -18.18
CA LEU A 35 9.08 -14.59 -18.42
C LEU A 35 10.23 -13.97 -19.20
N PHE A 36 11.48 -14.30 -18.86
CA PHE A 36 12.68 -13.79 -19.53
C PHE A 36 12.75 -14.24 -21.00
N ARG A 37 12.49 -15.52 -21.26
CA ARG A 37 12.43 -16.07 -22.63
C ARG A 37 11.25 -15.51 -23.40
N HIS A 38 10.11 -15.30 -22.77
CA HIS A 38 8.96 -14.69 -23.44
C HIS A 38 9.25 -13.24 -23.86
N ALA A 39 9.97 -12.46 -23.04
CA ALA A 39 10.42 -11.12 -23.43
C ALA A 39 11.35 -11.18 -24.66
N ALA A 40 12.27 -12.15 -24.71
CA ALA A 40 13.14 -12.35 -25.86
C ALA A 40 12.35 -12.75 -27.13
N TYR A 41 11.43 -13.70 -27.00
CA TYR A 41 10.52 -14.12 -28.06
C TYR A 41 9.67 -12.95 -28.59
N SER A 42 9.30 -12.02 -27.71
CA SER A 42 8.55 -10.80 -28.05
C SER A 42 9.41 -9.70 -28.71
N GLY A 43 10.70 -9.97 -28.95
CA GLY A 43 11.62 -9.08 -29.70
C GLY A 43 12.65 -8.35 -28.84
N ALA A 44 12.69 -8.54 -27.53
CA ALA A 44 13.74 -7.96 -26.70
C ALA A 44 15.08 -8.68 -26.92
N LYS A 45 16.19 -7.92 -26.92
CA LYS A 45 17.52 -8.54 -26.83
C LYS A 45 17.77 -8.94 -25.37
N ALA A 46 17.92 -10.24 -25.13
CA ALA A 46 18.13 -10.82 -23.82
C ALA A 46 19.58 -11.25 -23.64
N PHE A 47 20.23 -10.78 -22.57
CA PHE A 47 21.64 -11.09 -22.28
C PHE A 47 21.75 -11.71 -20.89
N GLU A 48 22.21 -12.95 -20.83
CA GLU A 48 22.49 -13.66 -19.58
C GLU A 48 23.98 -13.67 -19.27
N GLY A 49 24.31 -13.83 -17.99
CA GLY A 49 25.71 -13.79 -17.56
C GLY A 49 26.40 -12.45 -17.81
N VAL A 50 25.64 -11.37 -18.04
CA VAL A 50 26.17 -10.01 -18.24
C VAL A 50 25.81 -9.17 -17.01
N LYS A 51 26.83 -8.83 -16.21
CA LYS A 51 26.67 -8.02 -15.00
C LYS A 51 26.84 -6.54 -15.34
N VAL A 52 25.85 -5.72 -15.03
CA VAL A 52 25.97 -4.26 -15.07
C VAL A 52 26.78 -3.78 -13.87
N ASN A 53 27.80 -2.94 -14.11
CA ASN A 53 28.72 -2.45 -13.07
C ASN A 53 28.45 -0.98 -12.69
N SER A 54 28.18 -0.14 -13.70
CA SER A 54 27.88 1.28 -13.49
C SER A 54 27.02 1.83 -14.62
N VAL A 55 26.21 2.83 -14.30
CA VAL A 55 25.48 3.70 -15.21
C VAL A 55 26.22 5.04 -15.31
N ALA A 56 26.40 5.54 -16.52
CA ALA A 56 26.95 6.86 -16.82
C ALA A 56 25.81 7.85 -17.13
N PHE A 57 26.00 9.09 -16.69
CA PHE A 57 25.03 10.16 -16.81
C PHE A 57 25.66 11.36 -17.54
N MET A 58 24.93 11.96 -18.46
CA MET A 58 25.27 13.27 -19.02
C MET A 58 24.65 14.37 -18.17
N PRO A 59 25.39 15.44 -17.86
CA PRO A 59 24.84 16.61 -17.19
C PRO A 59 23.65 17.17 -17.97
N SER A 60 22.57 17.50 -17.27
CA SER A 60 21.42 18.18 -17.85
C SER A 60 21.48 19.66 -17.47
N LEU A 61 21.33 20.55 -18.45
CA LEU A 61 21.30 22.00 -18.24
C LEU A 61 19.93 22.51 -17.74
N THR A 62 18.89 21.66 -17.77
CA THR A 62 17.49 22.08 -17.61
C THR A 62 16.75 21.40 -16.46
N SER A 63 17.35 20.42 -15.77
CA SER A 63 16.68 19.66 -14.70
C SER A 63 17.36 19.81 -13.35
N ASN A 64 16.56 20.02 -12.29
CA ASN A 64 16.98 19.91 -10.88
C ASN A 64 17.38 18.48 -10.45
N ALA A 65 17.41 17.52 -11.37
CA ALA A 65 17.89 16.17 -11.10
C ALA A 65 19.42 16.16 -10.94
N SER A 66 19.89 15.86 -9.73
CA SER A 66 21.28 16.03 -9.26
C SER A 66 22.41 15.36 -10.07
N ARG A 67 22.11 14.50 -11.06
CA ARG A 67 23.12 13.87 -11.94
C ARG A 67 22.86 13.94 -13.45
N GLY A 68 21.73 14.50 -13.90
CA GLY A 68 21.39 14.58 -15.32
C GLY A 68 20.85 13.26 -15.93
N ARG A 69 20.95 13.10 -17.25
CA ARG A 69 20.31 12.02 -18.03
C ARG A 69 21.20 10.77 -18.11
N PRO A 70 20.72 9.56 -17.76
CA PRO A 70 21.49 8.34 -17.96
C PRO A 70 21.59 8.00 -19.47
N VAL A 71 22.78 7.59 -19.92
CA VAL A 71 23.04 7.39 -21.37
C VAL A 71 23.72 6.08 -21.71
N SER A 72 24.41 5.46 -20.75
CA SER A 72 25.10 4.20 -20.99
C SER A 72 25.35 3.44 -19.69
N ALA A 73 25.64 2.15 -19.82
CA ALA A 73 26.08 1.31 -18.72
C ALA A 73 27.31 0.51 -19.10
N SER A 74 28.25 0.40 -18.17
CA SER A 74 29.36 -0.55 -18.27
C SER A 74 28.92 -1.92 -17.78
N TYR A 75 29.43 -2.97 -18.43
CA TYR A 75 29.13 -4.35 -18.07
C TYR A 75 30.37 -5.24 -18.09
N THR A 76 30.27 -6.38 -17.40
CA THR A 76 31.23 -7.49 -17.46
C THR A 76 30.49 -8.77 -17.82
N ARG A 77 30.99 -9.50 -18.81
CA ARG A 77 30.50 -10.83 -19.16
C ARG A 77 31.16 -11.90 -18.29
N LYS A 78 30.34 -12.75 -17.66
CA LYS A 78 30.80 -13.78 -16.72
C LYS A 78 31.56 -14.93 -17.40
N SER A 79 31.29 -15.22 -18.68
CA SER A 79 31.90 -16.36 -19.36
C SER A 79 33.39 -16.19 -19.61
N ASP A 80 33.87 -14.97 -19.82
CA ASP A 80 35.26 -14.67 -20.20
C ASP A 80 35.86 -13.43 -19.53
N GLY A 81 35.10 -12.75 -18.66
CA GLY A 81 35.52 -11.54 -17.98
C GLY A 81 35.58 -10.28 -18.86
N ALA A 82 35.17 -10.37 -20.13
CA ALA A 82 35.22 -9.25 -21.05
C ALA A 82 34.34 -8.09 -20.54
N THR A 83 34.83 -6.86 -20.70
CA THR A 83 34.12 -5.64 -20.30
C THR A 83 33.67 -4.86 -21.52
N GLY A 84 32.60 -4.08 -21.38
CA GLY A 84 32.08 -3.25 -22.44
C GLY A 84 31.17 -2.15 -21.93
N VAL A 85 30.69 -1.33 -22.87
CA VAL A 85 29.73 -0.26 -22.62
C VAL A 85 28.56 -0.41 -23.59
N ILE A 86 27.34 -0.27 -23.08
CA ILE A 86 26.12 -0.24 -23.88
C ILE A 86 25.44 1.12 -23.73
N GLY A 87 25.17 1.79 -24.86
CA GLY A 87 24.42 3.04 -24.91
C GLY A 87 22.91 2.81 -24.96
N PHE A 88 22.14 3.71 -24.35
CA PHE A 88 20.67 3.65 -24.34
C PHE A 88 20.05 5.05 -24.17
N GLN A 89 18.76 5.15 -24.46
CA GLN A 89 17.99 6.39 -24.25
C GLN A 89 17.26 6.43 -22.91
N TYR A 90 16.85 5.26 -22.42
CA TYR A 90 16.17 5.05 -21.15
C TYR A 90 16.82 3.89 -20.41
N VAL A 91 16.75 3.92 -19.08
CA VAL A 91 17.12 2.80 -18.21
C VAL A 91 15.98 2.46 -17.26
N ILE A 92 15.68 1.16 -17.13
CA ILE A 92 14.76 0.64 -16.12
C ILE A 92 15.58 -0.22 -15.16
N ASP A 93 15.66 0.19 -13.91
CA ASP A 93 16.29 -0.61 -12.87
C ASP A 93 15.29 -1.62 -12.32
N ALA A 94 15.50 -2.89 -12.71
CA ALA A 94 14.81 -4.06 -12.21
C ALA A 94 15.78 -5.02 -11.51
N SER A 95 16.86 -4.50 -10.91
CA SER A 95 17.98 -5.28 -10.33
C SER A 95 17.66 -6.03 -9.02
N GLY A 96 16.37 -6.16 -8.69
CA GLY A 96 15.93 -6.72 -7.43
C GLY A 96 16.47 -5.91 -6.24
N ARG A 97 16.80 -6.58 -5.15
CA ARG A 97 17.25 -5.93 -3.91
C ARG A 97 18.50 -5.07 -4.05
N ALA A 98 19.31 -5.25 -5.10
CA ALA A 98 20.49 -4.41 -5.36
C ALA A 98 20.11 -2.93 -5.57
N GLY A 99 18.98 -2.67 -6.24
CA GLY A 99 18.43 -1.33 -6.49
C GLY A 99 19.48 -0.33 -6.94
N ILE A 100 20.25 -0.68 -7.98
CA ILE A 100 21.43 0.05 -8.45
C ILE A 100 21.20 1.56 -8.50
N LEU A 101 20.07 2.02 -9.05
CA LEU A 101 19.74 3.44 -9.15
C LEU A 101 19.46 4.06 -7.79
N ASN A 102 18.54 3.50 -6.99
CA ASN A 102 18.16 4.09 -5.70
C ASN A 102 19.29 4.05 -4.65
N THR A 103 20.15 3.03 -4.69
CA THR A 103 21.23 2.85 -3.69
C THR A 103 22.50 3.61 -4.06
N LYS A 104 23.02 3.39 -5.27
CA LYS A 104 24.31 3.96 -5.71
C LYS A 104 24.16 5.38 -6.24
N TYR A 105 23.09 5.62 -7.00
CA TYR A 105 22.90 6.87 -7.70
C TYR A 105 22.02 7.81 -6.87
N PHE A 106 20.71 7.64 -6.81
CA PHE A 106 19.83 8.57 -6.12
C PHE A 106 20.10 8.66 -4.62
N LYS A 107 20.68 7.61 -4.02
CA LYS A 107 21.02 7.53 -2.59
C LYS A 107 19.84 7.90 -1.69
N ASN A 108 18.66 7.42 -2.07
CA ASN A 108 17.40 7.83 -1.47
C ASN A 108 16.60 6.65 -0.89
N ARG A 109 17.17 5.45 -0.88
CA ARG A 109 16.59 4.29 -0.20
C ARG A 109 16.68 4.47 1.31
N LYS A 110 15.60 4.16 2.02
CA LYS A 110 15.52 4.15 3.48
C LYS A 110 14.88 2.86 3.95
N TYR A 111 15.50 2.22 4.94
CA TYR A 111 14.90 1.08 5.61
C TYR A 111 13.79 1.55 6.54
N ASN A 112 12.68 0.80 6.55
CA ASN A 112 11.58 1.07 7.45
C ASN A 112 12.05 0.87 8.90
N GLN A 113 11.61 1.77 9.79
CA GLN A 113 11.85 1.63 11.23
C GLN A 113 10.79 0.74 11.93
N GLY A 114 9.85 0.18 11.17
CA GLY A 114 8.88 -0.81 11.64
C GLY A 114 9.52 -2.18 11.93
N PRO A 115 8.74 -3.28 12.00
CA PRO A 115 9.28 -4.59 12.34
C PRO A 115 10.38 -4.96 11.34
N ARG A 116 11.62 -5.07 11.84
CA ARG A 116 12.76 -5.54 11.06
C ARG A 116 12.69 -7.05 11.09
N ASN A 117 12.19 -7.64 10.02
CA ASN A 117 11.97 -9.08 9.99
C ASN A 117 13.15 -9.83 9.38
N PHE A 118 13.31 -11.05 9.83
CA PHE A 118 14.22 -12.05 9.33
C PHE A 118 13.44 -13.29 8.92
N ALA A 119 13.72 -13.79 7.72
CA ALA A 119 13.10 -14.99 7.17
C ALA A 119 14.12 -16.13 7.06
N VAL A 120 13.73 -17.35 7.43
CA VAL A 120 14.44 -18.61 7.15
C VAL A 120 13.48 -19.58 6.52
N TRP A 121 13.90 -20.27 5.46
CA TRP A 121 13.04 -21.24 4.80
C TRP A 121 13.82 -22.37 4.13
N ALA A 122 13.13 -23.47 3.87
CA ALA A 122 13.61 -24.60 3.08
C ALA A 122 12.45 -25.21 2.28
N TYR A 123 12.78 -26.15 1.40
CA TYR A 123 11.80 -26.93 0.65
C TYR A 123 11.65 -28.31 1.26
N TRP A 124 10.42 -28.78 1.34
CA TRP A 124 10.04 -30.06 1.94
C TRP A 124 9.32 -30.96 0.92
N LYS A 125 9.48 -32.28 1.04
CA LYS A 125 8.70 -33.30 0.30
C LYS A 125 7.93 -34.22 1.25
N ALA A 126 6.93 -34.90 0.69
CA ALA A 126 6.10 -35.90 1.37
C ALA A 126 5.36 -35.35 2.61
N THR A 127 4.93 -34.09 2.55
CA THR A 127 4.12 -33.42 3.58
C THR A 127 2.62 -33.67 3.33
N GLY A 128 1.81 -33.42 4.35
CA GLY A 128 0.35 -33.33 4.23
C GLY A 128 -0.11 -32.13 3.39
N LYS A 129 -1.42 -31.98 3.24
CA LYS A 129 -2.06 -30.87 2.51
C LYS A 129 -2.93 -30.04 3.45
N TYR A 130 -2.83 -28.72 3.34
CA TYR A 130 -3.80 -27.82 3.95
C TYR A 130 -5.18 -28.02 3.33
N GLY A 131 -6.24 -27.94 4.16
CA GLY A 131 -7.62 -27.86 3.69
C GLY A 131 -8.12 -29.09 2.92
N LYS A 132 -7.56 -30.29 3.17
CA LYS A 132 -7.93 -31.53 2.50
C LYS A 132 -9.46 -31.74 2.50
N GLY A 133 -10.04 -32.01 1.33
CA GLY A 133 -11.48 -32.20 1.16
C GLY A 133 -12.32 -30.91 1.18
N THR A 134 -11.68 -29.74 1.17
CA THR A 134 -12.35 -28.44 1.07
C THR A 134 -11.99 -27.75 -0.25
N GLN A 135 -12.70 -26.68 -0.61
CA GLN A 135 -12.34 -25.84 -1.77
C GLN A 135 -10.94 -25.21 -1.66
N ARG A 136 -10.36 -25.20 -0.45
CA ARG A 136 -9.02 -24.67 -0.15
C ARG A 136 -7.95 -25.75 -0.15
N GLU A 137 -8.27 -26.97 -0.61
CA GLU A 137 -7.30 -28.06 -0.64
C GLU A 137 -6.04 -27.60 -1.35
N ASN A 138 -4.90 -27.75 -0.66
CA ASN A 138 -3.59 -27.42 -1.18
C ASN A 138 -3.42 -25.95 -1.58
N SER A 139 -4.16 -25.03 -0.96
CA SER A 139 -3.86 -23.59 -1.02
C SER A 139 -2.65 -23.24 -0.14
N PRO A 140 -1.97 -22.09 -0.38
CA PRO A 140 -1.02 -21.53 0.57
C PRO A 140 -1.63 -21.40 1.96
N TYR A 141 -0.84 -21.73 2.99
CA TYR A 141 -1.24 -21.61 4.38
C TYR A 141 -0.25 -20.76 5.16
N PHE A 142 -0.77 -19.93 6.05
CA PHE A 142 -0.01 -19.00 6.87
C PHE A 142 -0.49 -19.09 8.31
N GLU A 143 0.44 -19.13 9.27
CA GLU A 143 0.10 -19.23 10.69
C GLU A 143 1.00 -18.29 11.52
N ALA A 144 0.38 -17.48 12.38
CA ALA A 144 1.11 -16.68 13.37
C ALA A 144 1.76 -17.61 14.41
N LEU A 145 2.97 -17.27 14.85
CA LEU A 145 3.67 -18.04 15.88
C LEU A 145 2.99 -17.80 17.24
N MET A 146 2.83 -18.85 18.04
CA MET A 146 2.14 -18.79 19.34
C MET A 146 2.81 -17.85 20.36
N ASP A 147 4.09 -17.54 20.18
CA ASP A 147 4.84 -16.63 21.04
C ASP A 147 4.84 -15.17 20.53
N GLU A 148 4.00 -14.88 19.53
CA GLU A 148 3.85 -13.54 18.93
C GLU A 148 5.14 -13.00 18.31
N SER A 149 6.12 -13.86 18.04
CA SER A 149 7.42 -13.44 17.48
C SER A 149 7.42 -13.25 15.97
N GLY A 150 6.36 -13.68 15.29
CA GLY A 150 6.20 -13.57 13.85
C GLY A 150 5.19 -14.58 13.30
N TRP A 151 5.48 -15.17 12.15
CA TRP A 151 4.61 -16.11 11.44
C TRP A 151 5.37 -17.12 10.59
N ALA A 152 4.68 -18.13 10.08
CA ALA A 152 5.22 -19.15 9.19
C ALA A 152 4.33 -19.34 7.96
N TRP A 153 4.94 -19.73 6.84
CA TRP A 153 4.26 -20.06 5.59
C TRP A 153 4.46 -21.52 5.20
N PHE A 154 3.46 -22.05 4.50
CA PHE A 154 3.45 -23.37 3.88
C PHE A 154 2.82 -23.24 2.49
N ILE A 155 3.67 -23.20 1.46
CA ILE A 155 3.27 -22.91 0.08
C ILE A 155 3.53 -24.14 -0.80
N PRO A 156 2.48 -24.81 -1.30
CA PRO A 156 2.64 -25.95 -2.19
C PRO A 156 3.12 -25.53 -3.58
N LEU A 157 4.00 -26.34 -4.17
CA LEU A 157 4.56 -26.15 -5.50
C LEU A 157 4.21 -27.30 -6.43
N HIS A 158 4.28 -27.04 -7.73
CA HIS A 158 3.81 -27.97 -8.75
C HIS A 158 4.61 -29.29 -8.83
N ASP A 159 5.85 -29.32 -8.34
CA ASP A 159 6.75 -30.49 -8.33
C ASP A 159 6.55 -31.40 -7.09
N GLY A 160 5.51 -31.13 -6.31
CA GLY A 160 5.19 -31.83 -5.07
C GLY A 160 6.05 -31.40 -3.86
N THR A 161 6.90 -30.39 -4.01
CA THR A 161 7.56 -29.75 -2.87
C THR A 161 6.66 -28.71 -2.22
N HIS A 162 6.96 -28.39 -0.97
CA HIS A 162 6.39 -27.25 -0.27
C HIS A 162 7.51 -26.30 0.14
N SER A 163 7.37 -25.01 -0.18
CA SER A 163 8.20 -23.96 0.42
C SER A 163 7.68 -23.70 1.83
N VAL A 164 8.55 -23.84 2.82
CA VAL A 164 8.19 -23.71 4.23
C VAL A 164 9.15 -22.73 4.89
N GLY A 165 8.62 -21.62 5.39
CA GLY A 165 9.44 -20.56 5.97
C GLY A 165 8.87 -20.02 7.26
N VAL A 166 9.77 -19.46 8.07
CA VAL A 166 9.46 -18.74 9.31
C VAL A 166 10.01 -17.33 9.16
N VAL A 167 9.15 -16.35 9.47
CA VAL A 167 9.50 -14.93 9.54
C VAL A 167 9.35 -14.48 10.99
N MET A 168 10.40 -13.92 11.54
CA MET A 168 10.41 -13.41 12.92
C MET A 168 10.98 -12.00 12.97
N ASP A 169 10.58 -11.25 13.99
CA ASP A 169 11.23 -10.00 14.35
C ASP A 169 12.72 -10.23 14.70
N GLN A 170 13.59 -9.35 14.19
CA GLN A 170 15.04 -9.45 14.29
C GLN A 170 15.54 -9.33 15.73
N GLU A 171 14.87 -8.53 16.57
CA GLU A 171 15.24 -8.40 17.98
C GLU A 171 14.92 -9.70 18.72
N ARG A 172 13.71 -10.24 18.50
CA ARG A 172 13.26 -11.49 19.12
C ARG A 172 14.14 -12.68 18.73
N ILE A 173 14.53 -12.82 17.46
CA ILE A 173 15.42 -13.91 17.05
C ILE A 173 16.82 -13.75 17.64
N ASN A 174 17.33 -12.53 17.77
CA ASN A 174 18.63 -12.27 18.39
C ASN A 174 18.62 -12.62 19.88
N GLN A 175 17.54 -12.32 20.59
CA GLN A 175 17.34 -12.76 21.97
C GLN A 175 17.31 -14.29 22.07
N LYS A 176 16.56 -14.98 21.19
CA LYS A 176 16.52 -16.45 21.14
C LYS A 176 17.90 -17.06 20.90
N LYS A 177 18.70 -16.51 19.99
CA LYS A 177 20.10 -16.95 19.79
C LYS A 177 20.94 -16.79 21.05
N PHE A 178 20.86 -15.63 21.68
CA PHE A 178 21.63 -15.34 22.88
C PHE A 178 21.32 -16.34 24.01
N VAL A 179 20.04 -16.66 24.21
CA VAL A 179 19.60 -17.60 25.26
C VAL A 179 19.93 -19.05 24.92
N SER A 180 19.74 -19.46 23.67
CA SER A 180 19.93 -20.87 23.26
C SER A 180 21.38 -21.24 22.91
N GLY A 181 22.21 -20.25 22.57
CA GLY A 181 23.54 -20.46 21.99
C GLY A 181 23.52 -20.96 20.54
N LEU A 182 22.35 -21.10 19.92
CA LEU A 182 22.17 -21.63 18.57
C LEU A 182 22.31 -20.55 17.50
N ALA A 183 22.73 -20.95 16.29
CA ALA A 183 22.68 -20.11 15.10
C ALA A 183 21.23 -19.86 14.64
N THR A 184 20.94 -18.80 13.85
CA THR A 184 19.55 -18.55 13.37
C THR A 184 18.97 -19.72 12.59
N THR A 185 19.81 -20.41 11.81
CA THR A 185 19.38 -21.53 10.98
C THR A 185 18.99 -22.73 11.83
N GLU A 186 19.66 -22.93 12.96
CA GLU A 186 19.35 -24.00 13.92
C GLU A 186 18.04 -23.73 14.67
N LEU A 187 17.64 -22.46 14.79
CA LEU A 187 16.35 -22.07 15.35
C LEU A 187 15.16 -22.34 14.40
N TYR A 188 15.39 -22.73 13.14
CA TYR A 188 14.31 -22.94 12.18
C TYR A 188 13.33 -24.04 12.60
N LEU A 189 13.82 -25.26 12.90
CA LEU A 189 12.95 -26.37 13.29
C LEU A 189 12.20 -26.09 14.61
N PRO A 190 12.86 -25.62 15.69
CA PRO A 190 12.15 -25.20 16.91
C PRO A 190 11.10 -24.11 16.67
N SER A 191 11.34 -23.19 15.73
CA SER A 191 10.39 -22.12 15.44
C SER A 191 9.13 -22.63 14.72
N LEU A 192 9.23 -23.73 13.97
CA LEU A 192 8.05 -24.36 13.35
C LEU A 192 7.11 -24.98 14.40
N GLU A 193 7.63 -25.40 15.56
CA GLU A 193 6.79 -25.91 16.66
C GLU A 193 5.87 -24.83 17.24
N LEU A 194 6.24 -23.56 17.07
CA LEU A 194 5.42 -22.41 17.44
C LEU A 194 4.26 -22.17 16.45
N ALA A 195 4.21 -22.87 15.31
CA ALA A 195 3.11 -22.89 14.35
C ALA A 195 2.51 -24.31 14.27
N PRO A 196 1.71 -24.73 15.28
CA PRO A 196 1.37 -26.14 15.48
C PRO A 196 0.50 -26.73 14.36
N ARG A 197 -0.35 -25.93 13.69
CA ARG A 197 -1.19 -26.43 12.58
C ARG A 197 -0.33 -26.63 11.35
N LEU A 198 0.52 -25.67 11.02
CA LEU A 198 1.48 -25.79 9.94
C LEU A 198 2.41 -26.98 10.16
N ASN A 199 2.97 -27.11 11.38
CA ASN A 199 3.87 -28.21 11.73
C ASN A 199 3.20 -29.59 11.59
N SER A 200 1.89 -29.69 11.86
CA SER A 200 1.13 -30.93 11.65
C SER A 200 1.15 -31.41 10.19
N TYR A 201 1.22 -30.49 9.22
CA TYR A 201 1.35 -30.84 7.80
C TYR A 201 2.76 -31.32 7.44
N LEU A 202 3.77 -31.01 8.25
CA LEU A 202 5.15 -31.48 8.03
C LEU A 202 5.38 -32.90 8.54
N SER A 203 4.42 -33.48 9.29
CA SER A 203 4.52 -34.84 9.82
C SER A 203 4.76 -35.86 8.71
N GLY A 204 5.86 -36.61 8.81
CA GLY A 204 6.31 -37.58 7.80
C GLY A 204 7.05 -36.99 6.60
N GLY A 205 7.11 -35.65 6.51
CA GLY A 205 7.85 -34.94 5.47
C GLY A 205 9.35 -34.88 5.74
N LYS A 206 10.12 -34.61 4.68
CA LYS A 206 11.57 -34.42 4.76
C LYS A 206 11.98 -33.12 4.08
N MET A 207 12.88 -32.40 4.71
CA MET A 207 13.57 -31.26 4.08
C MET A 207 14.47 -31.78 2.96
N VAL A 208 14.39 -31.16 1.78
CA VAL A 208 15.11 -31.60 0.56
C VAL A 208 16.10 -30.57 0.03
N THR A 209 16.23 -29.43 0.69
CA THR A 209 17.22 -28.38 0.37
C THR A 209 17.86 -27.85 1.64
N ASP A 210 19.03 -27.23 1.50
CA ASP A 210 19.61 -26.43 2.57
C ASP A 210 18.70 -25.24 2.94
N LEU A 211 18.89 -24.75 4.17
CA LEU A 211 18.21 -23.57 4.67
C LEU A 211 18.68 -22.32 3.92
N LYS A 212 17.70 -21.50 3.54
CA LYS A 212 17.90 -20.17 2.96
C LYS A 212 17.45 -19.12 3.98
N SER A 213 18.05 -17.94 3.92
CA SER A 213 17.67 -16.84 4.81
C SER A 213 17.74 -15.48 4.14
N ALA A 214 16.98 -14.53 4.67
CA ALA A 214 16.97 -13.13 4.25
C ALA A 214 16.63 -12.22 5.44
N SER A 215 17.40 -11.16 5.63
CA SER A 215 17.10 -10.03 6.53
C SER A 215 16.87 -8.75 5.72
N ASP A 216 16.55 -7.64 6.38
CA ASP A 216 16.67 -6.27 5.84
C ASP A 216 16.02 -6.12 4.45
N PHE A 217 14.80 -6.64 4.33
CA PHE A 217 14.05 -6.53 3.08
C PHE A 217 13.01 -5.41 3.12
N SER A 218 12.69 -4.83 4.28
CA SER A 218 11.69 -3.76 4.38
C SER A 218 12.29 -2.37 4.15
N TYR A 219 12.07 -1.78 2.97
CA TYR A 219 12.58 -0.46 2.59
C TYR A 219 11.73 0.21 1.51
N ASP A 220 11.84 1.54 1.46
CA ASP A 220 11.26 2.37 0.41
C ASP A 220 12.28 3.38 -0.12
N SER A 221 11.87 4.16 -1.12
CA SER A 221 12.68 5.25 -1.66
C SER A 221 11.83 6.52 -1.83
N SER A 222 12.45 7.69 -1.66
CA SER A 222 11.70 8.96 -1.80
C SER A 222 11.21 9.25 -3.23
N SER A 223 11.84 8.64 -4.23
CA SER A 223 11.47 8.65 -5.65
C SER A 223 11.89 7.34 -6.31
N TYR A 224 11.14 6.95 -7.34
CA TYR A 224 11.32 5.72 -8.13
C TYR A 224 11.63 6.01 -9.60
N ALA A 225 11.89 7.28 -9.94
CA ALA A 225 12.20 7.71 -11.29
C ALA A 225 12.95 9.05 -11.30
N CYS A 226 13.58 9.32 -12.42
CA CYS A 226 13.94 10.65 -12.91
C CYS A 226 13.67 10.68 -14.42
N PRO A 227 13.79 11.83 -15.12
CA PRO A 227 13.75 11.84 -16.58
C PRO A 227 14.64 10.75 -17.16
N TYR A 228 14.10 9.98 -18.12
CA TYR A 228 14.78 8.85 -18.78
C TYR A 228 15.18 7.66 -17.89
N ALA A 229 14.80 7.62 -16.61
CA ALA A 229 15.03 6.48 -15.72
C ALA A 229 13.76 6.06 -14.96
N ARG A 230 13.54 4.75 -14.81
CA ARG A 230 12.48 4.19 -13.97
C ARG A 230 13.05 3.11 -13.06
N VAL A 231 12.42 2.87 -11.92
CA VAL A 231 12.81 1.82 -10.97
C VAL A 231 11.59 0.99 -10.60
N VAL A 232 11.71 -0.33 -10.72
CA VAL A 232 10.56 -1.25 -10.60
C VAL A 232 10.87 -2.41 -9.66
N GLY A 233 9.84 -2.94 -9.01
CA GLY A 233 9.94 -4.05 -8.06
C GLY A 233 10.89 -3.74 -6.90
N ASP A 234 11.57 -4.78 -6.40
CA ASP A 234 12.48 -4.72 -5.26
C ASP A 234 13.64 -3.73 -5.42
N ALA A 235 13.94 -3.26 -6.64
CA ALA A 235 14.93 -2.21 -6.85
C ALA A 235 14.51 -0.89 -6.19
N GLY A 236 13.21 -0.61 -6.17
CA GLY A 236 12.65 0.60 -5.57
C GLY A 236 12.29 0.40 -4.09
N CYS A 237 11.42 -0.58 -3.82
CA CYS A 237 10.83 -0.81 -2.50
C CYS A 237 10.45 -2.28 -2.31
N PHE A 238 10.44 -2.72 -1.05
CA PHE A 238 9.89 -4.01 -0.62
C PHE A 238 9.37 -3.86 0.82
N ILE A 239 8.34 -4.63 1.17
CA ILE A 239 7.64 -4.51 2.46
C ILE A 239 7.93 -5.73 3.33
N ASP A 240 7.25 -6.83 3.04
CA ASP A 240 7.25 -8.07 3.79
C ASP A 240 6.59 -9.17 2.91
N PRO A 241 6.99 -10.46 3.02
CA PRO A 241 6.40 -11.52 2.20
C PRO A 241 4.99 -11.95 2.61
N PHE A 242 4.42 -11.48 3.74
CA PHE A 242 3.15 -12.00 4.29
C PHE A 242 1.98 -12.06 3.30
N PHE A 243 1.71 -10.98 2.56
CA PHE A 243 0.65 -10.94 1.54
C PHE A 243 1.14 -11.23 0.12
N SER A 244 2.37 -11.71 -0.06
CA SER A 244 2.94 -12.07 -1.37
C SER A 244 2.85 -10.96 -2.44
N SER A 245 2.86 -9.69 -2.02
CA SER A 245 2.63 -8.54 -2.92
C SER A 245 3.85 -8.13 -3.76
N GLY A 246 5.04 -8.66 -3.48
CA GLY A 246 6.29 -8.26 -4.15
C GLY A 246 6.27 -8.45 -5.68
N VAL A 247 5.86 -9.62 -6.16
CA VAL A 247 5.76 -9.89 -7.61
C VAL A 247 4.70 -9.01 -8.27
N HIS A 248 3.57 -8.78 -7.58
CA HIS A 248 2.54 -7.86 -8.05
C HIS A 248 3.07 -6.42 -8.19
N LEU A 249 3.79 -5.90 -7.18
CA LEU A 249 4.43 -4.58 -7.23
C LEU A 249 5.48 -4.51 -8.34
N ALA A 250 6.23 -5.58 -8.59
CA ALA A 250 7.19 -5.65 -9.69
C ALA A 250 6.52 -5.56 -11.07
N ILE A 251 5.48 -6.35 -11.32
CA ILE A 251 4.77 -6.38 -12.61
C ILE A 251 4.00 -5.08 -12.84
N THR A 252 3.27 -4.58 -11.84
CA THR A 252 2.54 -3.31 -11.97
C THR A 252 3.48 -2.12 -12.09
N GLY A 253 4.63 -2.15 -11.41
CA GLY A 253 5.72 -1.19 -11.59
C GLY A 253 6.30 -1.23 -13.00
N ALA A 254 6.56 -2.42 -13.55
CA ALA A 254 7.03 -2.60 -14.92
C ALA A 254 6.03 -2.06 -15.96
N LEU A 255 4.74 -2.34 -15.78
CA LEU A 255 3.67 -1.79 -16.64
C LEU A 255 3.59 -0.27 -16.56
N SER A 256 3.72 0.30 -15.35
CA SER A 256 3.80 1.75 -15.13
C SER A 256 5.01 2.37 -15.83
N ALA A 257 6.18 1.74 -15.72
CA ALA A 257 7.41 2.20 -16.38
C ALA A 257 7.23 2.17 -17.92
N ALA A 258 6.76 1.06 -18.48
CA ALA A 258 6.54 0.93 -19.91
C ALA A 258 5.54 1.97 -20.43
N THR A 259 4.39 2.12 -19.77
CA THR A 259 3.35 3.08 -20.18
C THR A 259 3.86 4.52 -20.14
N THR A 260 4.54 4.92 -19.06
CA THR A 260 5.05 6.29 -18.91
C THR A 260 6.18 6.61 -19.88
N ILE A 261 7.06 5.65 -20.17
CA ILE A 261 8.12 5.83 -21.18
C ILE A 261 7.50 5.95 -22.58
N CYS A 262 6.55 5.07 -22.94
CA CYS A 262 5.89 5.14 -24.24
C CYS A 262 5.12 6.45 -24.43
N ALA A 263 4.43 6.95 -23.41
CA ALA A 263 3.73 8.23 -23.45
C ALA A 263 4.70 9.40 -23.72
N ALA A 264 5.85 9.41 -23.04
CA ALA A 264 6.86 10.43 -23.24
C ALA A 264 7.50 10.36 -24.64
N ILE A 265 7.80 9.15 -25.14
CA ILE A 265 8.32 8.95 -26.51
C ILE A 265 7.34 9.46 -27.58
N ARG A 266 6.03 9.27 -27.38
CA ARG A 266 4.99 9.77 -28.31
C ARG A 266 4.74 11.27 -28.19
N GLY A 267 5.23 11.92 -27.14
CA GLY A 267 4.94 13.32 -26.85
C GLY A 267 3.59 13.57 -26.18
N ASP A 268 2.95 12.53 -25.63
CA ASP A 268 1.67 12.66 -24.91
C ASP A 268 1.87 13.43 -23.58
N CYS A 269 3.07 13.38 -23.01
CA CYS A 269 3.50 14.15 -21.85
C CYS A 269 5.01 14.36 -21.86
N ASP A 270 5.50 15.34 -21.09
CA ASP A 270 6.94 15.53 -20.91
C ASP A 270 7.56 14.48 -19.96
N GLU A 271 8.88 14.34 -20.01
CA GLU A 271 9.63 13.36 -19.21
C GLU A 271 9.48 13.51 -17.69
N GLU A 272 9.37 14.74 -17.20
CA GLU A 272 9.27 15.02 -15.76
C GLU A 272 7.90 14.60 -15.25
N THR A 273 6.84 14.93 -16.01
CA THR A 273 5.47 14.49 -15.75
C THR A 273 5.39 12.96 -15.76
N ALA A 274 5.96 12.31 -16.78
CA ALA A 274 5.99 10.85 -16.88
C ALA A 274 6.73 10.19 -15.71
N ALA A 275 7.90 10.71 -15.32
CA ALA A 275 8.69 10.21 -14.20
C ALA A 275 7.95 10.41 -12.86
N THR A 276 7.36 11.58 -12.65
CA THR A 276 6.60 11.92 -11.44
C THR A 276 5.39 11.00 -11.28
N TRP A 277 4.65 10.75 -12.36
CA TRP A 277 3.51 9.85 -12.34
C TRP A 277 3.92 8.41 -11.97
N HIS A 278 5.00 7.91 -12.55
CA HIS A 278 5.55 6.60 -12.21
C HIS A 278 5.91 6.50 -10.73
N SER A 279 6.65 7.48 -10.22
CA SER A 279 7.01 7.56 -8.79
C SER A 279 5.78 7.57 -7.89
N ALA A 280 4.76 8.35 -8.22
CA ALA A 280 3.51 8.40 -7.47
C ALA A 280 2.77 7.05 -7.49
N LYS A 281 2.73 6.37 -8.64
CA LYS A 281 2.07 5.07 -8.78
C LYS A 281 2.76 3.98 -7.95
N VAL A 282 4.09 3.89 -8.00
CA VAL A 282 4.87 2.93 -7.19
C VAL A 282 4.71 3.23 -5.71
N LYS A 283 4.83 4.51 -5.33
CA LYS A 283 4.67 4.97 -3.94
C LYS A 283 3.28 4.63 -3.39
N GLY A 284 2.22 4.92 -4.13
CA GLY A 284 0.85 4.61 -3.71
C GLY A 284 0.62 3.12 -3.52
N GLY A 285 1.06 2.29 -4.47
CA GLY A 285 0.96 0.83 -4.36
C GLY A 285 1.72 0.28 -3.15
N TYR A 286 2.92 0.78 -2.90
CA TYR A 286 3.71 0.44 -1.72
C TYR A 286 2.98 0.81 -0.41
N PHE A 287 2.48 2.04 -0.27
CA PHE A 287 1.83 2.47 0.97
C PHE A 287 0.55 1.70 1.28
N HIS A 288 -0.26 1.36 0.28
CA HIS A 288 -1.45 0.54 0.48
C HIS A 288 -1.08 -0.82 1.09
N TRP A 289 -0.09 -1.50 0.51
CA TRP A 289 0.36 -2.79 1.03
C TRP A 289 1.09 -2.66 2.38
N LEU A 290 1.81 -1.57 2.62
CA LEU A 290 2.49 -1.33 3.89
C LEU A 290 1.46 -1.25 5.03
N ILE A 291 0.37 -0.51 4.85
CA ILE A 291 -0.69 -0.39 5.86
C ILE A 291 -1.32 -1.76 6.14
N VAL A 292 -1.59 -2.53 5.08
CA VAL A 292 -2.17 -3.88 5.18
C VAL A 292 -1.22 -4.83 5.95
N VAL A 293 0.07 -4.82 5.63
CA VAL A 293 1.09 -5.62 6.35
C VAL A 293 1.20 -5.19 7.80
N LEU A 294 1.35 -3.90 8.09
CA LEU A 294 1.49 -3.39 9.46
C LEU A 294 0.26 -3.72 10.32
N SER A 295 -0.93 -3.63 9.72
CA SER A 295 -2.19 -4.04 10.34
C SER A 295 -2.16 -5.51 10.75
N ALA A 296 -1.76 -6.39 9.82
CA ALA A 296 -1.65 -7.82 10.10
C ALA A 296 -0.60 -8.13 11.18
N TYR A 297 0.57 -7.48 11.13
CA TYR A 297 1.59 -7.60 12.18
C TYR A 297 1.07 -7.16 13.55
N LYS A 298 0.30 -6.07 13.61
CA LYS A 298 -0.30 -5.63 14.87
C LYS A 298 -1.23 -6.70 15.46
N GLN A 299 -2.00 -7.41 14.63
CA GLN A 299 -2.83 -8.53 15.08
C GLN A 299 -2.01 -9.77 15.47
N MET A 300 -0.95 -10.10 14.72
CA MET A 300 -0.06 -11.24 15.02
C MET A 300 0.71 -11.05 16.33
N CYS A 301 1.06 -9.80 16.66
CA CYS A 301 1.79 -9.44 17.86
C CYS A 301 0.90 -9.15 19.07
N ASN A 302 -0.44 -9.15 18.91
CA ASN A 302 -1.41 -8.96 20.00
C ASN A 302 -2.54 -9.97 19.83
N GLN A 303 -2.25 -11.27 20.01
CA GLN A 303 -3.22 -12.33 19.72
C GLN A 303 -4.36 -12.41 20.75
N SER A 304 -4.18 -11.79 21.91
CA SER A 304 -5.19 -11.68 22.96
C SER A 304 -6.22 -10.58 22.73
N GLU A 305 -5.95 -9.63 21.84
CA GLU A 305 -6.84 -8.50 21.55
C GLU A 305 -7.31 -8.51 20.09
N PRO A 306 -8.61 -8.32 19.83
CA PRO A 306 -9.09 -8.12 18.48
C PRO A 306 -8.65 -6.74 17.97
N VAL A 307 -7.66 -6.72 17.09
CA VAL A 307 -7.11 -5.50 16.46
C VAL A 307 -7.79 -5.24 15.11
N LEU A 308 -8.02 -6.28 14.32
CA LEU A 308 -8.60 -6.19 12.96
C LEU A 308 -10.00 -6.77 12.83
N SER A 309 -10.42 -7.63 13.76
CA SER A 309 -11.76 -8.19 13.84
C SER A 309 -12.61 -7.39 14.83
N ASP A 310 -13.91 -7.21 14.59
CA ASP A 310 -14.82 -6.71 15.64
C ASP A 310 -15.11 -7.80 16.68
N VAL A 311 -15.71 -7.44 17.82
CA VAL A 311 -16.04 -8.39 18.89
C VAL A 311 -17.02 -9.44 18.36
N GLY A 312 -16.56 -10.69 18.27
CA GLY A 312 -17.35 -11.82 17.78
C GLY A 312 -17.19 -12.14 16.28
N GLU A 313 -16.34 -11.42 15.55
CA GLU A 313 -15.93 -11.78 14.18
C GLU A 313 -14.74 -12.75 14.20
N ASP A 314 -14.77 -13.77 13.34
CA ASP A 314 -13.74 -14.83 13.23
C ASP A 314 -12.79 -14.66 12.03
N ASN A 315 -12.96 -13.57 11.25
CA ASN A 315 -12.25 -13.29 10.01
C ASN A 315 -11.97 -11.78 9.85
N PHE A 316 -11.08 -11.40 8.93
CA PHE A 316 -10.70 -10.00 8.69
C PHE A 316 -11.41 -9.38 7.49
N ASN A 317 -12.43 -10.05 6.92
CA ASN A 317 -13.04 -9.61 5.67
C ASN A 317 -13.62 -8.19 5.75
N ARG A 318 -14.15 -7.77 6.91
CA ARG A 318 -14.65 -6.41 7.10
C ARG A 318 -13.55 -5.36 7.06
N ALA A 319 -12.44 -5.60 7.76
CA ALA A 319 -11.26 -4.74 7.70
C ALA A 319 -10.70 -4.69 6.27
N PHE A 320 -10.58 -5.84 5.60
CA PHE A 320 -10.11 -5.91 4.22
C PHE A 320 -11.04 -5.26 3.20
N ASN A 321 -12.37 -5.35 3.38
CA ASN A 321 -13.34 -4.65 2.56
C ASN A 321 -13.20 -3.13 2.69
N SER A 322 -12.72 -2.62 3.83
CA SER A 322 -12.42 -1.19 4.00
C SER A 322 -11.16 -0.75 3.24
N PHE A 323 -10.30 -1.69 2.85
CA PHE A 323 -9.14 -1.46 2.00
C PHE A 323 -9.40 -1.72 0.50
N LYS A 324 -10.57 -2.29 0.15
CA LYS A 324 -10.93 -2.53 -1.26
C LYS A 324 -11.20 -1.21 -1.97
N PRO A 325 -10.74 -1.03 -3.22
CA PRO A 325 -11.15 0.12 -4.03
C PRO A 325 -12.67 0.11 -4.22
N ILE A 326 -13.32 1.27 -4.05
CA ILE A 326 -14.75 1.41 -4.26
C ILE A 326 -15.04 1.29 -5.77
N SER A 327 -15.62 0.16 -6.18
CA SER A 327 -16.10 -0.23 -7.53
C SER A 327 -15.11 -0.78 -8.58
N PRO A 328 -15.47 -1.87 -9.32
CA PRO A 328 -14.67 -2.42 -10.43
C PRO A 328 -14.89 -1.75 -11.80
N ARG A 329 -15.65 -0.64 -11.89
CA ARG A 329 -16.12 -0.11 -13.18
C ARG A 329 -15.29 1.01 -13.82
N ASP A 330 -14.21 1.49 -13.21
CA ASP A 330 -13.35 2.51 -13.82
C ASP A 330 -11.86 2.22 -13.58
N PRO A 331 -11.09 1.80 -14.61
CA PRO A 331 -9.65 1.56 -14.45
C PRO A 331 -8.81 2.82 -14.19
N ILE A 332 -9.40 4.02 -14.07
CA ILE A 332 -8.69 5.31 -14.14
C ILE A 332 -9.03 6.32 -13.02
N LEU A 333 -9.89 6.01 -12.04
CA LEU A 333 -10.15 6.94 -10.92
C LEU A 333 -9.51 6.46 -9.61
N GLN A 334 -8.40 7.11 -9.25
CA GLN A 334 -7.81 7.05 -7.91
C GLN A 334 -8.79 7.64 -6.90
N VAL A 335 -9.19 6.85 -5.90
CA VAL A 335 -9.95 7.32 -4.74
C VAL A 335 -8.96 7.79 -3.67
N GLN A 336 -8.89 9.10 -3.49
CA GLN A 336 -8.61 9.70 -2.18
C GLN A 336 -9.79 9.33 -1.27
N GLY A 337 -9.56 8.54 -0.23
CA GLY A 337 -10.59 8.14 0.73
C GLY A 337 -9.98 7.89 2.10
N GLU A 338 -10.48 8.63 3.08
CA GLU A 338 -10.05 8.64 4.47
C GLU A 338 -10.36 7.31 5.20
N ILE A 339 -9.47 6.91 6.10
CA ILE A 339 -9.70 5.79 7.03
C ILE A 339 -10.22 6.37 8.34
N TYR A 340 -11.47 6.04 8.68
CA TYR A 340 -12.02 6.22 10.02
C TYR A 340 -11.50 5.11 10.94
N VAL A 341 -10.78 5.46 12.00
CA VAL A 341 -10.59 4.59 13.17
C VAL A 341 -11.54 5.09 14.25
N GLN A 342 -12.66 4.39 14.44
CA GLN A 342 -13.56 4.63 15.58
C GLN A 342 -12.91 4.06 16.85
N SER A 343 -12.50 4.92 17.77
CA SER A 343 -12.18 4.53 19.14
C SER A 343 -13.38 4.82 20.04
N HIS A 344 -14.15 3.79 20.40
CA HIS A 344 -15.18 3.89 21.44
C HIS A 344 -14.86 2.93 22.58
N LEU A 345 -14.10 3.40 23.58
CA LEU A 345 -14.18 2.90 24.96
C LEU A 345 -13.90 4.04 25.97
N PRO A 346 -14.62 4.09 27.10
CA PRO A 346 -14.49 5.12 28.13
C PRO A 346 -13.30 4.87 29.08
N PRO A 347 -12.82 5.90 29.82
CA PRO A 347 -11.63 5.78 30.64
C PRO A 347 -11.96 5.13 32.00
N THR A 348 -11.35 3.97 32.28
CA THR A 348 -11.20 3.50 33.67
C THR A 348 -9.73 3.42 34.03
N THR A 349 -9.44 4.08 35.14
CA THR A 349 -8.16 4.26 35.82
C THR A 349 -7.49 2.94 36.20
N HIS A 350 -6.26 2.72 35.74
CA HIS A 350 -5.23 2.03 36.53
C HIS A 350 -3.87 2.69 36.29
N LYS A 351 -3.26 3.15 37.39
CA LYS A 351 -1.90 3.68 37.48
C LYS A 351 -0.90 2.53 37.40
N ASN A 352 0.23 2.82 36.76
CA ASN A 352 1.48 2.07 36.71
C ASN A 352 1.52 0.90 35.72
N ASP A 353 1.92 1.22 34.48
CA ASP A 353 2.96 0.44 33.80
C ASP A 353 3.82 1.42 32.98
N CYS A 354 5.10 1.47 33.32
CA CYS A 354 6.09 2.35 32.73
C CYS A 354 6.72 1.68 31.49
N LEU A 355 6.46 2.24 30.31
CA LEU A 355 7.38 2.17 29.17
C LEU A 355 7.64 3.61 28.67
N PRO A 356 8.90 3.97 28.36
CA PRO A 356 9.27 5.36 28.06
C PRO A 356 8.65 5.80 26.73
N THR A 357 7.80 6.82 26.81
CA THR A 357 7.18 7.49 25.67
C THR A 357 8.21 8.36 24.92
N SER A 358 8.93 7.78 23.96
CA SER A 358 9.67 8.56 22.95
C SER A 358 9.51 8.11 21.50
N HIS A 359 8.69 7.09 21.20
CA HIS A 359 8.44 6.65 19.83
C HIS A 359 6.96 6.33 19.59
N ASP A 360 6.13 7.37 19.56
CA ASP A 360 4.76 7.28 19.01
C ASP A 360 4.71 8.02 17.66
N PRO A 361 4.73 7.30 16.52
CA PRO A 361 4.65 7.91 15.19
C PRO A 361 3.29 8.58 14.90
N LEU A 362 2.26 8.39 15.75
CA LEU A 362 0.96 9.05 15.63
C LEU A 362 0.89 10.39 16.38
N ARG A 363 1.92 10.74 17.17
CA ARG A 363 1.97 12.03 17.88
C ARG A 363 2.14 13.23 16.94
N MET A 364 2.62 13.01 15.71
CA MET A 364 2.71 14.05 14.68
C MET A 364 1.34 14.48 14.11
N LEU A 365 0.27 13.73 14.37
CA LEU A 365 -1.08 14.01 13.87
C LEU A 365 -1.99 14.68 14.92
N ARG A 366 -1.49 14.94 16.13
CA ARG A 366 -2.25 15.59 17.23
C ARG A 366 -1.60 16.88 17.71
N VAL A 367 -1.56 17.91 16.87
CA VAL A 367 -1.57 19.31 17.35
C VAL A 367 -2.37 20.14 16.36
N GLY A 368 -3.61 20.46 16.73
CA GLY A 368 -4.46 21.38 15.98
C GLY A 368 -4.07 22.84 16.23
N GLY A 369 -4.14 23.64 15.16
CA GLY A 369 -4.46 25.06 15.20
C GLY A 369 -3.38 26.02 15.71
N ASN A 370 -2.52 26.53 14.80
CA ASN A 370 -2.16 27.95 14.79
C ASN A 370 -1.47 28.35 13.47
N SER A 371 -1.99 29.40 12.82
CA SER A 371 -1.53 29.91 11.52
C SER A 371 -0.11 30.51 11.54
N SER A 372 0.46 30.74 12.72
CA SER A 372 1.81 31.27 12.92
C SER A 372 2.93 30.23 12.82
N LEU A 373 2.62 28.93 12.84
CA LEU A 373 3.61 27.86 12.70
C LEU A 373 3.93 27.53 11.23
N ILE A 374 2.93 27.69 10.34
CA ILE A 374 3.03 27.36 8.91
C ILE A 374 4.03 28.28 8.20
N SER A 375 4.07 29.56 8.58
CA SER A 375 5.05 30.53 8.06
C SER A 375 6.48 30.22 8.53
N ASN A 376 6.66 29.72 9.75
CA ASN A 376 7.98 29.33 10.27
C ASN A 376 8.53 28.04 9.64
N ILE A 377 7.68 27.05 9.36
CA ILE A 377 8.10 25.78 8.74
C ILE A 377 8.48 25.98 7.26
N GLN A 378 7.72 26.80 6.52
CA GLN A 378 8.05 27.12 5.12
C GLN A 378 9.28 28.04 5.00
N GLY A 379 9.53 28.88 6.02
CA GLY A 379 10.77 29.67 6.10
C GLY A 379 12.03 28.83 6.36
N GLN A 380 11.92 27.72 7.10
CA GLN A 380 13.06 26.86 7.43
C GLN A 380 13.30 25.73 6.41
N HIS A 381 12.31 25.36 5.59
CA HIS A 381 12.42 24.30 4.59
C HIS A 381 11.77 24.71 3.24
N PRO A 382 12.50 25.38 2.33
CA PRO A 382 11.96 25.93 1.09
C PRO A 382 11.43 24.89 0.07
N GLY A 383 11.64 23.59 0.33
CA GLY A 383 11.13 22.48 -0.49
C GLY A 383 9.83 21.83 0.00
N VAL A 384 9.28 22.24 1.15
CA VAL A 384 8.06 21.64 1.72
C VAL A 384 6.86 22.56 1.45
N LYS A 385 6.02 22.18 0.49
CA LYS A 385 4.73 22.84 0.25
C LYS A 385 3.63 22.08 0.99
N VAL A 386 3.07 22.68 2.05
CA VAL A 386 1.83 22.19 2.66
C VAL A 386 0.68 22.54 1.72
N HIS A 387 0.11 21.54 1.05
CA HIS A 387 -0.96 21.76 0.08
C HIS A 387 -2.32 21.72 0.80
N ASN A 388 -2.73 22.87 1.34
CA ASN A 388 -4.09 23.06 1.84
C ASN A 388 -4.96 23.61 0.70
N ASN A 389 -5.63 22.72 -0.01
CA ASN A 389 -6.51 23.13 -1.12
C ASN A 389 -7.89 23.52 -0.57
N SER A 390 -8.53 24.49 -1.23
CA SER A 390 -9.82 25.05 -0.79
C SER A 390 -10.94 24.01 -0.62
N PHE A 391 -10.80 22.84 -1.24
CA PHE A 391 -11.71 21.71 -1.05
C PHE A 391 -11.60 21.09 0.35
N ILE A 392 -10.37 20.85 0.82
CA ILE A 392 -10.12 20.30 2.16
C ILE A 392 -10.64 21.29 3.20
N GLY A 393 -10.37 22.59 3.02
CA GLY A 393 -10.93 23.63 3.89
C GLY A 393 -12.46 23.67 3.90
N ALA A 394 -13.11 23.54 2.74
CA ALA A 394 -14.57 23.51 2.64
C ALA A 394 -15.17 22.25 3.30
N ALA A 395 -14.58 21.08 3.09
CA ALA A 395 -15.02 19.83 3.70
C ALA A 395 -14.84 19.84 5.24
N SER A 396 -13.70 20.33 5.73
CA SER A 396 -13.47 20.49 7.17
C SER A 396 -14.46 21.48 7.81
N TYR A 397 -14.77 22.58 7.12
CA TYR A 397 -15.81 23.51 7.58
C TYR A 397 -17.18 22.85 7.65
N ASN A 398 -17.56 22.06 6.64
CA ASN A 398 -18.83 21.34 6.63
C ASN A 398 -18.96 20.34 7.80
N ILE A 399 -17.89 19.62 8.13
CA ILE A 399 -17.85 18.71 9.29
C ILE A 399 -18.06 19.51 10.59
N PHE A 400 -17.35 20.63 10.75
CA PHE A 400 -17.48 21.48 11.93
C PHE A 400 -18.91 22.00 12.11
N VAL A 401 -19.56 22.43 11.02
CA VAL A 401 -20.95 22.86 11.04
C VAL A 401 -21.88 21.69 11.38
N GLY A 402 -21.66 20.50 10.82
CA GLY A 402 -22.42 19.29 11.15
C GLY A 402 -22.35 18.91 12.63
N ILE A 403 -21.16 18.98 13.24
CA ILE A 403 -20.99 18.76 14.69
C ILE A 403 -21.73 19.82 15.50
N SER A 404 -21.68 21.08 15.08
CA SER A 404 -22.37 22.19 15.75
C SER A 404 -23.90 22.01 15.73
N VAL A 405 -24.46 21.61 14.59
CA VAL A 405 -25.88 21.26 14.43
C VAL A 405 -26.25 20.09 15.34
N ALA A 406 -25.49 19.00 15.30
CA ALA A 406 -25.76 17.81 16.10
C ALA A 406 -25.68 18.09 17.61
N THR A 407 -24.74 18.95 18.03
CA THR A 407 -24.58 19.29 19.44
C THR A 407 -25.73 20.17 19.94
N ILE A 408 -26.09 21.21 19.18
CA ILE A 408 -27.12 22.18 19.60
C ILE A 408 -28.52 21.57 19.43
N PHE A 409 -28.89 21.13 18.23
CA PHE A 409 -30.23 20.59 17.98
C PHE A 409 -30.39 19.17 18.49
N GLY A 410 -29.33 18.35 18.50
CA GLY A 410 -29.40 17.02 19.11
C GLY A 410 -29.60 17.10 20.62
N ALA A 411 -28.88 17.99 21.32
CA ALA A 411 -29.13 18.20 22.75
C ALA A 411 -30.56 18.72 23.00
N ALA A 412 -31.04 19.68 22.23
CA ALA A 412 -32.41 20.18 22.34
C ALA A 412 -33.44 19.06 22.16
N PHE A 413 -33.27 18.22 21.13
CA PHE A 413 -34.13 17.07 20.88
C PHE A 413 -34.15 16.08 22.05
N PHE A 414 -33.00 15.75 22.63
CA PHE A 414 -32.93 14.86 23.79
C PHE A 414 -33.59 15.47 25.03
N PHE A 415 -33.43 16.78 25.26
CA PHE A 415 -34.11 17.44 26.37
C PHE A 415 -35.63 17.44 26.19
N ASP A 416 -36.13 17.63 24.97
CA ASP A 416 -37.57 17.58 24.68
C ASP A 416 -38.11 16.14 24.74
N LEU A 417 -37.30 15.14 24.41
CA LEU A 417 -37.66 13.72 24.48
C LEU A 417 -37.80 13.22 25.93
N PHE A 418 -36.88 13.59 26.81
CA PHE A 418 -36.87 13.12 28.20
C PHE A 418 -37.65 14.02 29.16
N TRP A 419 -37.77 15.32 28.85
CA TRP A 419 -38.52 16.29 29.66
C TRP A 419 -39.37 17.20 28.75
N PRO A 420 -40.48 16.68 28.21
CA PRO A 420 -41.35 17.45 27.31
C PRO A 420 -41.95 18.70 27.99
N ASP A 421 -42.15 18.66 29.32
CA ASP A 421 -42.70 19.76 30.11
C ASP A 421 -41.63 20.66 30.76
N ARG A 422 -40.39 20.67 30.22
CA ARG A 422 -39.29 21.47 30.81
C ARG A 422 -39.58 22.98 30.73
N HIS A 423 -39.55 23.64 31.88
CA HIS A 423 -39.66 25.09 31.96
C HIS A 423 -38.28 25.73 31.90
N GLU A 424 -37.91 26.26 30.74
CA GLU A 424 -36.67 27.01 30.58
C GLU A 424 -36.82 28.46 31.04
N SER A 425 -35.78 29.00 31.68
CA SER A 425 -35.68 30.42 31.97
C SER A 425 -35.61 31.24 30.69
N THR A 426 -36.01 32.52 30.77
CA THR A 426 -35.99 33.43 29.62
C THR A 426 -34.61 33.56 28.97
N SER A 427 -33.54 33.53 29.77
CA SER A 427 -32.15 33.56 29.29
C SER A 427 -31.78 32.32 28.49
N VAL A 428 -32.25 31.13 28.90
CA VAL A 428 -31.96 29.87 28.19
C VAL A 428 -32.70 29.82 26.85
N ARG A 429 -33.98 30.24 26.81
CA ARG A 429 -34.73 30.35 25.55
C ARG A 429 -34.10 31.34 24.59
N LEU A 430 -33.56 32.44 25.10
CA LEU A 430 -32.85 33.42 24.28
C LEU A 430 -31.54 32.83 23.73
N ALA A 431 -30.79 32.09 24.54
CA ALA A 431 -29.57 31.40 24.11
C ALA A 431 -29.86 30.39 22.99
N TRP A 432 -30.91 29.57 23.12
CA TRP A 432 -31.33 28.64 22.06
C TRP A 432 -31.66 29.34 20.75
N LYS A 433 -32.40 30.47 20.81
CA LYS A 433 -32.72 31.26 19.62
C LYS A 433 -31.48 31.82 18.94
N ILE A 434 -30.54 32.36 19.72
CA ILE A 434 -29.27 32.88 19.19
C ILE A 434 -28.45 31.75 18.56
N CYS A 435 -28.30 30.62 19.25
CA CYS A 435 -27.60 29.44 18.74
C CYS A 435 -28.24 28.91 17.45
N ALA A 436 -29.57 28.84 17.37
CA ALA A 436 -30.28 28.40 16.18
C ALA A 436 -30.02 29.31 14.98
N VAL A 437 -30.01 30.64 15.19
CA VAL A 437 -29.69 31.61 14.12
C VAL A 437 -28.24 31.45 13.66
N VAL A 438 -27.29 31.37 14.60
CA VAL A 438 -25.85 31.21 14.28
C VAL A 438 -25.59 29.93 13.50
N VAL A 439 -26.15 28.81 13.95
CA VAL A 439 -25.98 27.51 13.28
C VAL A 439 -26.66 27.51 11.90
N SER A 440 -27.80 28.17 11.74
CA SER A 440 -28.47 28.30 10.44
C SER A 440 -27.63 29.10 9.44
N VAL A 441 -27.00 30.18 9.89
CA VAL A 441 -26.06 30.97 9.06
C VAL A 441 -24.82 30.15 8.68
N MET A 442 -24.28 29.38 9.63
CA MET A 442 -23.15 28.47 9.38
C MET A 442 -23.50 27.34 8.39
N MET A 443 -24.72 26.81 8.47
CA MET A 443 -25.19 25.78 7.54
C MET A 443 -25.39 26.35 6.14
N LEU A 444 -25.95 27.55 6.03
CA LEU A 444 -26.10 28.24 4.76
C LEU A 444 -24.75 28.56 4.13
N SER A 445 -23.78 29.06 4.90
CA SER A 445 -22.44 29.34 4.40
C SER A 445 -21.72 28.06 3.97
N SER A 446 -21.84 26.97 4.73
CA SER A 446 -21.27 25.66 4.36
C SER A 446 -21.87 25.15 3.05
N ALA A 447 -23.21 25.18 2.93
CA ALA A 447 -23.91 24.76 1.73
C ALA A 447 -23.49 25.60 0.51
N LEU A 448 -23.41 26.92 0.63
CA LEU A 448 -22.97 27.80 -0.45
C LEU A 448 -21.51 27.54 -0.85
N VAL A 449 -20.60 27.36 0.11
CA VAL A 449 -19.19 27.09 -0.16
C VAL A 449 -19.02 25.74 -0.86
N MET A 450 -19.73 24.70 -0.40
CA MET A 450 -19.72 23.39 -1.04
C MET A 450 -20.32 23.47 -2.44
N THR A 451 -21.53 24.00 -2.61
CA THR A 451 -22.22 24.06 -3.90
C THR A 451 -21.47 24.91 -4.93
N CYS A 452 -20.99 26.10 -4.58
CA CYS A 452 -20.24 26.96 -5.50
C CYS A 452 -18.91 26.32 -5.93
N ARG A 453 -18.23 25.59 -5.03
CA ARG A 453 -16.96 24.94 -5.37
C ARG A 453 -17.17 23.65 -6.16
N TYR A 454 -18.14 22.82 -5.80
CA TYR A 454 -18.53 21.65 -6.59
C TYR A 454 -18.97 22.06 -8.01
N HIS A 455 -19.75 23.14 -8.14
CA HIS A 455 -20.16 23.68 -9.43
C HIS A 455 -18.97 24.24 -10.24
N TRP A 456 -18.04 24.97 -9.60
CA TRP A 456 -16.84 25.50 -10.28
C TRP A 456 -15.91 24.40 -10.79
N TYR A 457 -15.71 23.34 -10.01
CA TYR A 457 -14.92 22.18 -10.44
C TYR A 457 -15.66 21.33 -11.48
N GLY A 458 -16.98 21.18 -11.35
CA GLY A 458 -17.84 20.52 -12.33
C GLY A 458 -17.83 21.24 -13.69
N CYS A 459 -17.95 22.56 -13.72
CA CYS A 459 -17.86 23.37 -14.94
C CYS A 459 -16.47 23.29 -15.57
N ARG A 460 -15.37 23.33 -14.80
CA ARG A 460 -14.01 23.12 -15.34
C ARG A 460 -13.76 21.71 -15.86
N LEU A 461 -14.37 20.69 -15.26
CA LEU A 461 -14.34 19.33 -15.79
C LEU A 461 -15.13 19.26 -17.09
N CYS A 462 -16.32 19.84 -17.14
CA CYS A 462 -17.18 19.86 -18.31
C CYS A 462 -16.55 20.62 -19.48
N GLU A 463 -15.90 21.76 -19.22
CA GLU A 463 -15.18 22.56 -20.21
C GLU A 463 -13.96 21.81 -20.78
N LYS A 464 -13.24 21.05 -19.94
CA LYS A 464 -12.15 20.16 -20.39
C LYS A 464 -12.65 18.95 -21.17
N VAL A 465 -13.79 18.38 -20.79
CA VAL A 465 -14.42 17.23 -21.48
C VAL A 465 -15.06 17.66 -22.81
N LEU A 466 -15.67 18.84 -22.88
CA LEU A 466 -16.19 19.44 -24.12
C LEU A 466 -15.07 19.81 -25.09
N HIS A 467 -13.96 20.37 -24.62
CA HIS A 467 -12.78 20.58 -25.45
C HIS A 467 -12.18 19.27 -25.99
N PHE A 468 -12.21 18.20 -25.20
CA PHE A 468 -11.74 16.87 -25.63
C PHE A 468 -12.68 16.23 -26.66
N SER A 469 -13.99 16.45 -26.54
CA SER A 469 -15.01 15.94 -27.47
C SER A 469 -15.01 16.68 -28.81
N ILE A 470 -14.79 18.01 -28.80
CA ILE A 470 -14.73 18.83 -30.02
C ILE A 470 -13.46 18.54 -30.85
N GLN A 471 -12.34 18.15 -30.23
CA GLN A 471 -11.14 17.76 -30.97
C GLN A 471 -11.23 16.36 -31.61
N ASN A 472 -12.02 15.45 -31.03
CA ASN A 472 -12.17 14.06 -31.53
C ASN A 472 -13.30 13.85 -32.56
N GLN A 473 -14.07 14.88 -32.92
CA GLN A 473 -15.05 14.77 -34.02
C GLN A 473 -14.45 14.88 -35.44
N SER A 474 -13.13 15.08 -35.57
CA SER A 474 -12.49 15.23 -36.89
C SER A 474 -11.94 13.93 -37.51
N GLN A 475 -12.04 12.77 -36.84
CA GLN A 475 -11.61 11.49 -37.42
C GLN A 475 -12.53 10.32 -37.04
N GLY A 476 -13.20 9.74 -38.04
CA GLY A 476 -13.61 8.33 -38.02
C GLY A 476 -15.10 8.05 -37.77
N SER A 477 -15.84 7.84 -38.84
CA SER A 477 -17.14 7.17 -38.87
C SER A 477 -17.06 5.74 -38.31
N CYS A 478 -17.87 5.39 -37.31
CA CYS A 478 -18.34 4.01 -37.12
C CYS A 478 -19.64 3.97 -36.30
N PHE A 479 -20.58 3.17 -36.79
CA PHE A 479 -21.94 2.99 -36.29
C PHE A 479 -21.97 2.54 -34.82
N GLY A 480 -22.77 3.22 -33.99
CA GLY A 480 -23.01 2.85 -32.60
C GLY A 480 -23.54 3.96 -31.68
N CYS A 481 -23.72 5.18 -32.18
CA CYS A 481 -24.03 6.35 -31.33
C CYS A 481 -25.46 6.90 -31.51
N SER A 482 -26.47 6.03 -31.52
CA SER A 482 -27.89 6.44 -31.63
C SER A 482 -28.70 6.31 -30.33
N SER A 483 -28.08 5.96 -29.20
CA SER A 483 -28.80 5.82 -27.92
C SER A 483 -28.48 6.88 -26.85
N LEU A 484 -27.47 7.76 -27.05
CA LEU A 484 -27.09 8.80 -26.07
C LEU A 484 -27.62 10.20 -26.42
N ALA A 485 -28.11 10.42 -27.64
CA ALA A 485 -28.61 11.73 -28.10
C ALA A 485 -30.03 12.10 -27.61
N ARG A 486 -30.66 11.28 -26.75
CA ARG A 486 -32.00 11.56 -26.18
C ARG A 486 -32.02 12.02 -24.72
N LEU A 487 -30.90 11.98 -23.99
CA LEU A 487 -30.87 12.41 -22.58
C LEU A 487 -30.44 13.86 -22.35
N GLY A 488 -29.97 14.55 -23.39
CA GLY A 488 -29.47 15.93 -23.29
C GLY A 488 -30.48 17.03 -23.62
N ARG A 489 -31.79 16.75 -23.66
CA ARG A 489 -32.81 17.74 -24.07
C ARG A 489 -33.81 18.18 -23.00
N ASP A 490 -33.75 17.62 -21.79
CA ASP A 490 -34.72 17.91 -20.71
C ASP A 490 -34.10 18.58 -19.46
N CYS A 491 -33.02 19.35 -19.61
CA CYS A 491 -32.49 20.20 -18.54
C CYS A 491 -32.10 21.58 -19.08
N CYS A 492 -33.10 22.39 -19.39
CA CYS A 492 -33.03 23.85 -19.34
C CYS A 492 -34.15 24.35 -18.43
#